data_AF-A0A382SZB4-F1
#
_entry.id   AF-A0A382SZB4-F1
#
_cell.length_a   1.000
_cell.length_b   1.000
_cell.length_c   1.000
_cell.angle_alpha   90.00
_cell.angle_beta   90.00
_cell.angle_gamma   90.00
#
_symmetry.space_group_name_H-M   'P 1'
#
loop_
_entity.id
_entity.type
_entity.pdbx_description
1 polymer ?
#
loop_
_entity_poly.entity_id
_entity_poly.type
_entity_poly.pdbx_seq_one_letter_code
_entity_poly.pdbx_strand_id
1 'polypeptide(L)' 'MERWLAKAGTHPLAKREADLALLLANDPGAWERYGQFYEGWTIEEVAELLEAVRAAG' A
#
# COMPACT_ATOMS: atom_id res chain seq x y z
N MET A 1 7.30 9.50 2.64
CA MET A 1 7.94 8.17 2.72
C MET A 1 8.26 7.70 4.15
N GLU A 2 8.99 8.49 4.97
CA GLU A 2 9.41 8.07 6.33
C GLU A 2 8.27 7.68 7.29
N ARG A 3 7.13 8.39 7.21
CA ARG A 3 5.93 8.11 8.01
C ARG A 3 5.33 6.72 7.77
N TRP A 4 5.66 6.08 6.63
CA TRP A 4 5.06 4.83 6.19
C TRP A 4 5.95 3.60 6.46
N LEU A 5 7.27 3.76 6.29
CA LEU A 5 8.28 2.75 6.65
C LEU A 5 8.30 2.49 8.16
N ALA A 6 8.07 3.50 8.99
CA ALA A 6 7.97 3.34 10.45
C ALA A 6 6.85 2.38 10.89
N LYS A 7 5.78 2.23 10.07
CA LYS A 7 4.65 1.31 10.33
C LYS A 7 4.88 -0.10 9.81
N ALA A 8 5.98 -0.34 9.07
CA ALA A 8 6.32 -1.65 8.52
C ALA A 8 6.72 -2.68 9.60
N GLY A 9 7.04 -2.24 10.83
CA GLY A 9 7.32 -3.14 11.94
C GLY A 9 6.14 -3.99 12.41
N THR A 10 4.89 -3.63 12.09
CA THR A 10 3.68 -4.33 12.54
C THR A 10 2.96 -5.14 11.46
N HIS A 11 3.23 -4.87 10.17
CA HIS A 11 2.65 -5.58 9.04
C HIS A 11 3.77 -6.12 8.14
N PRO A 12 3.84 -7.44 7.87
CA PRO A 12 4.85 -8.00 6.97
C PRO A 12 4.82 -7.30 5.61
N LEU A 13 5.98 -6.86 5.12
CA LEU A 13 6.12 -6.14 3.85
C LEU A 13 5.47 -6.90 2.68
N ALA A 14 5.58 -8.23 2.66
CA ALA A 14 4.96 -9.09 1.65
C ALA A 14 3.41 -9.02 1.62
N LYS A 15 2.74 -8.88 2.77
CA LYS A 15 1.28 -8.68 2.80
C LYS A 15 0.90 -7.31 2.25
N ARG A 16 1.74 -6.31 2.52
CA ARG A 16 1.53 -4.93 2.09
C ARG A 16 1.67 -4.77 0.58
N GLU A 17 2.65 -5.45 -0.03
CA GLU A 17 2.79 -5.51 -1.48
C GLU A 17 1.51 -6.05 -2.13
N ALA A 18 0.99 -7.18 -1.63
CA ALA A 18 -0.23 -7.79 -2.16
C ALA A 18 -1.46 -6.86 -2.00
N ASP A 19 -1.61 -6.21 -0.84
CA ASP A 19 -2.71 -5.28 -0.59
C ASP A 19 -2.65 -4.05 -1.53
N LEU A 20 -1.46 -3.49 -1.75
CA LEU A 20 -1.24 -2.36 -2.66
C LEU A 20 -1.51 -2.74 -4.12
N ALA A 21 -1.09 -3.92 -4.55
CA ALA A 21 -1.38 -4.42 -5.90
C ALA A 21 -2.89 -4.57 -6.14
N LEU A 22 -3.66 -5.02 -5.13
CA LEU A 22 -5.12 -5.12 -5.22
C LEU A 22 -5.80 -3.74 -5.29
N LEU A 23 -5.31 -2.75 -4.53
CA LEU A 23 -5.82 -1.38 -4.59
C LEU A 23 -5.58 -0.75 -5.97
N LEU A 24 -4.40 -0.98 -6.56
CA LEU A 24 -4.06 -0.52 -7.91
C LEU A 24 -4.88 -1.22 -9.00
N ALA A 25 -5.25 -2.48 -8.78
CA ALA A 25 -6.20 -3.20 -9.62
C ALA A 25 -7.65 -2.68 -9.47
N ASN A 26 -7.86 -1.65 -8.66
CA ASN A 26 -9.16 -1.08 -8.31
C ASN A 26 -10.14 -2.14 -7.75
N ASP A 27 -9.62 -3.11 -7.00
CA ASP A 27 -10.43 -4.15 -6.38
C ASP A 27 -11.34 -3.53 -5.29
N PRO A 28 -12.67 -3.62 -5.42
CA PRO A 28 -13.58 -2.97 -4.48
C PRO A 28 -13.50 -3.57 -3.06
N GLY A 29 -13.16 -4.85 -2.92
CA GLY A 29 -12.97 -5.49 -1.61
C GLY A 29 -11.70 -5.01 -0.91
N ALA A 30 -10.62 -4.77 -1.66
CA ALA A 30 -9.42 -4.15 -1.15
C ALA A 30 -9.65 -2.68 -0.75
N TRP A 31 -10.40 -1.92 -1.54
CA TRP A 31 -10.78 -0.56 -1.19
C TRP A 31 -11.67 -0.49 0.06
N GLU A 32 -12.59 -1.42 0.26
CA GLU A 32 -13.41 -1.49 1.49
C GLU A 32 -12.57 -1.76 2.75
N ARG A 33 -11.56 -2.64 2.65
CA ARG A 33 -10.75 -3.05 3.80
C ARG A 33 -9.60 -2.10 4.10
N TYR A 34 -8.93 -1.63 3.05
CA TYR A 34 -7.65 -0.94 3.13
C TYR A 34 -7.71 0.49 2.61
N GLY A 35 -8.73 0.86 1.82
CA GLY A 35 -8.85 2.18 1.21
C GLY A 35 -8.82 3.33 2.21
N GLN A 36 -9.36 3.14 3.42
CA GLN A 36 -9.29 4.10 4.52
C GLN A 36 -7.85 4.51 4.90
N PHE A 37 -6.85 3.67 4.65
CA PHE A 37 -5.45 3.98 4.94
C PHE A 37 -4.78 4.82 3.85
N TYR A 38 -5.42 4.93 2.70
CA TYR A 38 -4.97 5.67 1.52
C TYR A 38 -5.97 6.77 1.15
N GLU A 39 -6.83 7.17 2.09
CA GLU A 39 -7.73 8.30 1.88
C GLU A 39 -6.91 9.57 1.57
N GLY A 40 -7.26 10.23 0.47
CA GLY A 40 -6.54 11.41 -0.03
C GLY A 40 -5.28 11.11 -0.82
N TRP A 41 -4.91 9.85 -1.01
CA TRP A 41 -3.80 9.45 -1.88
C TRP A 41 -4.31 9.29 -3.32
N THR A 42 -3.49 9.69 -4.27
CA THR A 42 -3.73 9.37 -5.69
C THR A 42 -3.31 7.93 -5.99
N ILE A 43 -3.86 7.37 -7.07
CA ILE A 43 -3.43 6.06 -7.60
C ILE A 43 -1.92 6.06 -7.90
N GLU A 44 -1.37 7.19 -8.34
CA GLU A 44 0.06 7.35 -8.62
C GLU A 44 0.90 7.24 -7.34
N GLU A 45 0.48 7.88 -6.25
CA GLU A 45 1.17 7.78 -4.95
C GLU A 45 1.11 6.35 -4.39
N VAL A 46 -0.01 5.63 -4.60
CA VAL A 46 -0.13 4.22 -4.24
C VAL A 46 0.79 3.34 -5.10
N ALA A 47 0.99 3.68 -6.39
CA ALA A 47 1.90 2.98 -7.28
C ALA A 47 3.37 3.20 -6.87
N GLU A 48 3.77 4.44 -6.58
CA GLU A 48 5.11 4.76 -6.08
C GLU A 48 5.40 4.02 -4.76
N LEU A 49 4.40 3.89 -3.90
CA LEU A 49 4.52 3.15 -2.66
C LEU A 49 4.70 1.64 -2.88
N LEU A 50 4.00 1.05 -3.84
CA LEU A 50 4.18 -0.35 -4.21
C LEU A 50 5.62 -0.62 -4.67
N GLU A 51 6.16 0.25 -5.53
CA GLU A 51 7.54 0.14 -6.01
C GLU A 51 8.56 0.27 -4.86
N ALA A 52 8.31 1.17 -3.92
CA ALA A 52 9.16 1.32 -2.73
C ALA A 52 9.11 0.09 -1.81
N VAL A 53 7.95 -0.55 -1.66
CA VAL A 53 7.81 -1.79 -0.88
C VAL A 53 8.58 -2.94 -1.54
N ARG A 54 8.50 -3.06 -2.87
CA ARG A 54 9.26 -4.04 -3.64
C ARG A 54 10.76 -3.84 -3.54
N ALA A 55 11.22 -2.58 -3.57
CA ALA A 55 12.64 -2.26 -3.44
C ALA A 55 13.21 -2.49 -2.03
N ALA A 56 12.35 -2.56 -1.02
CA ALA A 56 12.73 -2.76 0.39
C ALA A 56 12.67 -4.24 0.84
N GLY A 57 12.12 -5.14 0.02
CA GLY A 57 12.05 -6.59 0.24
C GLY A 57 13.14 -7.35 -0.49
#